data_AF-A0A3N5NZP2-F1
#
_entry.id   AF-A0A3N5NZP2-F1
#
_cell.length_a   1.000
_cell.length_b   1.000
_cell.length_c   1.000
_cell.angle_alpha   90.00
_cell.angle_beta   90.00
_cell.angle_gamma   90.00
#
_symmetry.space_group_name_H-M   'P 1'
#
loop_
_entity.id
_entity.type
_entity.pdbx_description
1 polymer ?
#
loop_
_entity_poly.entity_id
_entity_poly.type
_entity_poly.pdbx_seq_one_letter_code
_entity_poly.pdbx_strand_id
1 'polypeptide(L)'
;MTKLKSHPDLQLSEHIAQVKSAIDSLCGWHSKSVVSPEIKALIQKVVSLHDIGKGTKAFQEYIENPSVYTGAPMDKAHTPMSMLLTLLLSREEKWGALEAMQVSAIVFGHHRKLPLAERLRDIGSGMFPKILKRQIATLQTDGLRQHCGLDILRLNLEGRPWAKALKYLDDSVLPEFEDLSIEDALTFRLKTQLLFSLLLEADK
;
A
#
# COMPACT_ATOMS: atom_id res chain seq x y z
N MET A 1 -21.44 12.05 -4.89
CA MET A 1 -20.56 11.05 -4.26
C MET A 1 -19.62 10.51 -5.33
N THR A 2 -18.33 10.51 -5.07
CA THR A 2 -17.33 9.97 -5.99
C THR A 2 -17.26 8.46 -5.80
N LYS A 3 -17.78 7.70 -6.77
CA LYS A 3 -17.73 6.24 -6.73
C LYS A 3 -16.36 5.77 -7.20
N LEU A 4 -15.57 5.18 -6.30
CA LEU A 4 -14.30 4.55 -6.67
C LEU A 4 -14.51 3.06 -6.92
N LYS A 5 -14.08 2.58 -8.07
CA LYS A 5 -14.07 1.17 -8.44
C LYS A 5 -12.72 0.51 -8.11
N SER A 6 -12.77 -0.73 -7.65
CA SER A 6 -11.61 -1.62 -7.59
C SER A 6 -11.53 -2.52 -8.83
N HIS A 7 -12.70 -2.97 -9.31
CA HIS A 7 -12.91 -3.75 -10.52
C HIS A 7 -14.09 -3.16 -11.32
N PRO A 8 -14.32 -3.54 -12.59
CA PRO A 8 -15.38 -2.95 -13.43
C PRO A 8 -16.77 -2.93 -12.75
N ASP A 9 -17.09 -3.99 -12.02
CA ASP A 9 -18.39 -4.20 -11.37
C ASP A 9 -18.33 -4.13 -9.83
N LEU A 10 -17.20 -3.69 -9.25
CA LEU A 10 -16.98 -3.73 -7.80
C LEU A 10 -16.40 -2.42 -7.28
N GLN A 11 -17.05 -1.83 -6.28
CA GLN A 11 -16.55 -0.62 -5.62
C GLN A 11 -15.32 -0.94 -4.77
N LEU A 12 -14.47 0.07 -4.58
CA LEU A 12 -13.26 -0.04 -3.76
C LEU A 12 -13.57 -0.42 -2.30
N SER A 13 -14.61 0.18 -1.72
CA SER A 13 -15.05 -0.15 -0.36
C SER A 13 -15.57 -1.59 -0.24
N GLU A 14 -16.30 -2.08 -1.24
CA GLU A 14 -16.84 -3.44 -1.27
C GLU A 14 -15.70 -4.45 -1.38
N HIS A 15 -14.74 -4.18 -2.26
CA HIS A 15 -13.54 -4.98 -2.41
C HIS A 15 -12.72 -5.05 -1.12
N ILE A 16 -12.40 -3.91 -0.49
CA ILE A 16 -11.67 -3.90 0.78
C ILE A 16 -12.44 -4.67 1.86
N ALA A 17 -13.76 -4.58 1.91
CA ALA A 17 -14.57 -5.35 2.86
C ALA A 17 -14.51 -6.86 2.60
N GLN A 18 -14.53 -7.29 1.33
CA GLN A 18 -14.36 -8.70 0.95
C GLN A 18 -12.99 -9.22 1.39
N VAL A 19 -11.91 -8.49 1.07
CA VAL A 19 -10.55 -8.87 1.46
C VAL A 19 -10.41 -8.93 2.98
N LYS A 20 -10.99 -7.97 3.73
CA LYS A 20 -11.01 -8.01 5.21
C LYS A 20 -11.70 -9.27 5.74
N SER A 21 -12.87 -9.61 5.21
CA SER A 21 -13.61 -10.81 5.62
C SER A 21 -12.84 -12.10 5.32
N ALA A 22 -12.15 -12.16 4.18
CA ALA A 22 -11.31 -13.29 3.81
C ALA A 22 -10.10 -13.40 4.75
N ILE A 23 -9.43 -12.29 5.05
CA ILE A 23 -8.34 -12.23 6.03
C ILE A 23 -8.77 -12.68 7.41
N ASP A 24 -9.93 -12.23 7.90
CA ASP A 24 -10.44 -12.65 9.22
C ASP A 24 -10.64 -14.16 9.29
N SER A 25 -11.14 -14.76 8.20
CA SER A 25 -11.30 -16.22 8.08
C SER A 25 -9.96 -16.94 8.03
N LEU A 26 -9.03 -16.49 7.18
CA LEU A 26 -7.68 -17.07 7.04
C LEU A 26 -6.90 -17.00 8.36
N CYS A 27 -6.99 -15.86 9.05
CA CYS A 27 -6.42 -15.67 10.38
C CYS A 27 -7.07 -16.56 11.44
N GLY A 28 -8.35 -16.93 11.28
CA GLY A 28 -9.05 -17.90 12.12
C GLY A 28 -8.62 -19.35 11.89
N TRP A 29 -8.06 -19.68 10.73
CA TRP A 29 -7.53 -21.02 10.41
C TRP A 29 -6.11 -21.27 10.90
N HIS A 30 -5.46 -20.27 11.49
CA HIS A 30 -4.12 -20.39 12.04
C HIS A 30 -4.13 -20.38 13.57
N SER A 31 -3.13 -21.03 14.17
CA SER A 31 -2.95 -21.00 15.61
C SER A 31 -2.60 -19.58 16.09
N LYS A 32 -2.88 -19.29 17.35
CA LYS A 32 -2.51 -18.01 17.99
C LYS A 32 -0.99 -17.78 18.04
N SER A 33 -0.19 -18.84 17.92
CA SER A 33 1.27 -18.74 17.85
C SER A 33 1.78 -18.29 16.47
N VAL A 34 1.03 -18.57 15.40
CA VAL A 34 1.37 -18.12 14.04
C VAL A 34 0.73 -16.77 13.75
N VAL A 35 -0.55 -16.62 14.07
CA VAL A 35 -1.30 -15.37 13.90
C VAL A 35 -1.57 -14.76 15.26
N SER A 36 -0.59 -13.99 15.73
CA SER A 36 -0.71 -13.20 16.97
C SER A 36 -1.62 -11.97 16.76
N PRO A 37 -2.06 -11.30 17.84
CA PRO A 37 -2.79 -10.04 17.74
C PRO A 37 -2.04 -8.98 16.92
N GLU A 38 -0.71 -8.96 16.99
CA GLU A 38 0.14 -8.06 16.21
C GLU A 38 0.07 -8.37 14.71
N ILE A 39 0.13 -9.65 14.31
CA ILE A 39 -0.04 -10.07 12.90
C ILE A 39 -1.41 -9.64 12.40
N LYS A 40 -2.46 -9.83 13.20
CA LYS A 40 -3.82 -9.38 12.85
C LYS A 40 -3.89 -7.87 12.66
N ALA A 41 -3.28 -7.09 13.53
CA ALA A 41 -3.25 -5.64 13.40
C ALA A 41 -2.51 -5.19 12.11
N LEU A 42 -1.36 -5.82 11.82
CA LEU A 42 -0.56 -5.49 10.64
C LEU A 42 -1.25 -5.86 9.32
N ILE A 43 -1.87 -7.05 9.24
CA ILE A 43 -2.57 -7.44 8.02
C ILE A 43 -3.78 -6.53 7.76
N GLN A 44 -4.48 -6.08 8.80
CA GLN A 44 -5.59 -5.12 8.63
C GLN A 44 -5.12 -3.75 8.11
N LYS A 45 -3.92 -3.31 8.48
CA LYS A 45 -3.27 -2.14 7.87
C LYS A 45 -2.97 -2.38 6.39
N VAL A 46 -2.35 -3.51 6.06
CA VAL A 46 -2.05 -3.89 4.67
C VAL A 46 -3.31 -3.88 3.80
N VAL A 47 -4.37 -4.56 4.23
CA VAL A 47 -5.63 -4.64 3.48
C VAL A 47 -6.25 -3.27 3.27
N SER A 48 -6.21 -2.42 4.29
CA SER A 48 -6.78 -1.07 4.19
C SER A 48 -5.99 -0.16 3.25
N LEU A 49 -4.75 -0.52 2.89
CA LEU A 49 -3.82 0.35 2.16
C LEU A 49 -3.37 -0.17 0.80
N HIS A 50 -3.42 -1.49 0.52
CA HIS A 50 -2.86 -2.06 -0.71
C HIS A 50 -3.40 -1.41 -1.98
N ASP A 51 -4.68 -1.06 -1.99
CA ASP A 51 -5.41 -0.58 -3.15
C ASP A 51 -5.78 0.91 -3.13
N ILE A 52 -5.32 1.70 -2.16
CA ILE A 52 -5.70 3.12 -2.05
C ILE A 52 -5.21 3.97 -3.23
N GLY A 53 -4.17 3.53 -3.93
CA GLY A 53 -3.71 4.15 -5.18
C GLY A 53 -4.72 4.04 -6.34
N LYS A 54 -5.75 3.18 -6.22
CA LYS A 54 -6.84 3.07 -7.19
C LYS A 54 -7.71 4.33 -7.25
N GLY A 55 -7.63 5.20 -6.24
CA GLY A 55 -8.34 6.49 -6.22
C GLY A 55 -7.83 7.55 -7.19
N THR A 56 -6.92 7.22 -8.11
CA THR A 56 -6.42 8.15 -9.13
C THR A 56 -7.32 8.13 -10.36
N LYS A 57 -7.51 9.29 -11.01
CA LYS A 57 -8.36 9.39 -12.21
C LYS A 57 -7.93 8.42 -13.32
N ALA A 58 -6.63 8.28 -13.57
CA ALA A 58 -6.11 7.37 -14.59
C ALA A 58 -6.45 5.89 -14.29
N PHE A 59 -6.41 5.47 -13.01
CA PHE A 59 -6.87 4.13 -12.64
C PHE A 59 -8.38 3.99 -12.87
N GLN A 60 -9.18 4.98 -12.46
CA GLN A 60 -10.64 4.93 -12.62
C GLN A 60 -11.09 4.94 -14.08
N GLU A 61 -10.43 5.72 -14.95
CA GLU A 61 -10.67 5.70 -16.40
C GLU A 61 -10.33 4.34 -17.01
N TYR A 62 -9.20 3.74 -16.58
CA TYR A 62 -8.81 2.42 -17.03
C TYR A 62 -9.80 1.33 -16.60
N ILE A 63 -10.22 1.31 -15.33
CA ILE A 63 -11.04 0.22 -14.81
C ILE A 63 -12.49 0.28 -15.31
N GLU A 64 -12.97 1.46 -15.71
CA GLU A 64 -14.29 1.63 -16.32
C GLU A 64 -14.36 0.97 -17.70
N ASN A 65 -13.31 1.12 -18.52
CA ASN A 65 -13.26 0.49 -19.83
C ASN A 65 -11.81 0.16 -20.25
N PRO A 66 -11.28 -1.01 -19.83
CA PRO A 66 -9.89 -1.37 -20.08
C PRO A 66 -9.51 -1.45 -21.57
N SER A 67 -10.45 -1.82 -22.45
CA SER A 67 -10.19 -2.05 -23.87
C SER A 67 -9.99 -0.76 -24.67
N VAL A 68 -10.45 0.38 -24.15
CA VAL A 68 -10.34 1.69 -24.81
C VAL A 68 -9.35 2.63 -24.12
N TYR A 69 -8.74 2.22 -23.00
CA TYR A 69 -7.78 3.04 -22.29
C TYR A 69 -6.48 3.21 -23.10
N THR A 70 -6.18 4.44 -23.49
CA THR A 70 -5.00 4.82 -24.30
C THR A 70 -3.91 5.52 -23.50
N GLY A 71 -4.11 5.73 -22.19
CA GLY A 71 -3.14 6.39 -21.32
C GLY A 71 -1.89 5.53 -21.07
N ALA A 72 -0.84 6.12 -20.51
CA ALA A 72 0.39 5.39 -20.24
C ALA A 72 0.15 4.27 -19.21
N PRO A 73 0.71 3.06 -19.39
CA PRO A 73 0.51 1.95 -18.45
C PRO A 73 0.88 2.26 -17.00
N MET A 74 1.89 3.12 -16.80
CA MET A 74 2.33 3.53 -15.46
C MET A 74 1.41 4.56 -14.81
N ASP A 75 0.61 5.31 -15.56
CA ASP A 75 -0.31 6.29 -14.98
C ASP A 75 -1.48 5.60 -14.27
N LYS A 76 -1.90 4.43 -14.78
CA LYS A 76 -2.91 3.58 -14.13
C LYS A 76 -2.33 2.61 -13.09
N ALA A 77 -1.00 2.55 -12.89
CA ALA A 77 -0.41 1.63 -11.91
C ALA A 77 -0.65 2.18 -10.49
N HIS A 78 -1.41 1.46 -9.66
CA HIS A 78 -1.78 1.98 -8.34
C HIS A 78 -0.75 1.68 -7.25
N THR A 79 0.03 0.60 -7.36
CA THR A 79 0.91 0.17 -6.26
C THR A 79 1.99 1.20 -5.85
N PRO A 80 2.61 1.98 -6.76
CA PRO A 80 3.54 3.05 -6.35
C PRO A 80 2.82 4.16 -5.57
N MET A 81 1.58 4.48 -5.95
CA MET A 81 0.76 5.47 -5.24
C MET A 81 0.32 4.96 -3.87
N SER A 82 -0.14 3.70 -3.78
CA SER A 82 -0.48 3.07 -2.50
C SER A 82 0.73 3.05 -1.56
N MET A 83 1.92 2.72 -2.07
CA MET A 83 3.17 2.75 -1.31
C MET A 83 3.52 4.16 -0.81
N LEU A 84 3.42 5.17 -1.69
CA LEU A 84 3.66 6.57 -1.30
C LEU A 84 2.76 6.99 -0.13
N LEU A 85 1.46 6.75 -0.26
CA LEU A 85 0.48 7.10 0.75
C LEU A 85 0.71 6.33 2.04
N THR A 86 1.11 5.05 1.95
CA THR A 86 1.47 4.22 3.10
C THR A 86 2.66 4.80 3.88
N LEU A 87 3.75 5.17 3.20
CA LEU A 87 4.93 5.75 3.84
C LEU A 87 4.64 7.11 4.49
N LEU A 88 3.83 7.95 3.84
CA LEU A 88 3.44 9.24 4.41
C LEU A 88 2.52 9.06 5.63
N LEU A 89 1.60 8.10 5.55
CA LEU A 89 0.70 7.75 6.65
C LEU A 89 1.46 7.18 7.84
N SER A 90 2.39 6.24 7.61
CA SER A 90 3.19 5.64 8.67
C SER A 90 4.04 6.68 9.39
N ARG A 91 4.56 7.67 8.67
CA ARG A 91 5.24 8.82 9.25
C ARG A 91 4.30 9.69 10.09
N GLU A 92 3.14 10.05 9.56
CA GLU A 92 2.18 10.92 10.25
C GLU A 92 1.65 10.28 11.53
N GLU A 93 1.41 8.97 11.49
CA GLU A 93 0.91 8.17 12.61
C GLU A 93 2.02 7.57 13.49
N LYS A 94 3.29 7.89 13.21
CA LYS A 94 4.47 7.44 13.98
C LYS A 94 4.52 5.92 14.18
N TRP A 95 4.29 5.16 13.11
CA TRP A 95 4.45 3.71 13.15
C TRP A 95 5.92 3.34 13.40
N GLY A 96 6.15 2.13 13.95
CA GLY A 96 7.50 1.58 14.07
C GLY A 96 8.14 1.40 12.68
N ALA A 97 9.45 1.58 12.57
CA ALA A 97 10.16 1.49 11.29
C ALA A 97 9.95 0.14 10.60
N LEU A 98 10.12 -0.96 11.33
CA LEU A 98 9.94 -2.30 10.78
C LEU A 98 8.49 -2.53 10.33
N GLU A 99 7.50 -2.05 11.08
CA GLU A 99 6.10 -2.09 10.64
C GLU A 99 5.89 -1.30 9.34
N ALA A 100 6.40 -0.07 9.26
CA ALA A 100 6.32 0.75 8.06
C ALA A 100 6.98 0.06 6.85
N MET A 101 8.12 -0.59 7.06
CA MET A 101 8.84 -1.37 6.05
C MET A 101 8.00 -2.55 5.55
N GLN A 102 7.43 -3.35 6.45
CA GLN A 102 6.61 -4.52 6.12
C GLN A 102 5.38 -4.12 5.29
N VAL A 103 4.60 -3.16 5.81
CA VAL A 103 3.36 -2.74 5.15
C VAL A 103 3.66 -2.11 3.79
N SER A 104 4.66 -1.23 3.69
CA SER A 104 5.02 -0.58 2.43
C SER A 104 5.52 -1.58 1.37
N ALA A 105 6.34 -2.55 1.77
CA ALA A 105 6.85 -3.58 0.87
C ALA A 105 5.73 -4.48 0.32
N ILE A 106 4.79 -4.89 1.19
CA ILE A 106 3.65 -5.72 0.79
C ILE A 106 2.72 -4.94 -0.14
N VAL A 107 2.34 -3.72 0.25
CA VAL A 107 1.50 -2.82 -0.54
C VAL A 107 2.11 -2.56 -1.92
N PHE A 108 3.42 -2.34 -2.01
CA PHE A 108 4.07 -2.11 -3.30
C PHE A 108 4.13 -3.39 -4.16
N GLY A 109 4.35 -4.53 -3.53
CA GLY A 109 4.64 -5.81 -4.18
C GLY A 109 3.44 -6.69 -4.51
N HIS A 110 2.22 -6.37 -4.08
CA HIS A 110 1.08 -7.31 -4.10
C HIS A 110 0.67 -7.83 -5.50
N HIS A 111 0.89 -7.07 -6.58
CA HIS A 111 0.66 -7.56 -7.96
C HIS A 111 1.82 -8.40 -8.54
N ARG A 112 2.91 -8.59 -7.80
CA ARG A 112 4.13 -9.24 -8.30
C ARG A 112 4.76 -10.13 -7.22
N LYS A 113 5.72 -9.57 -6.49
CA LYS A 113 6.52 -10.24 -5.46
C LYS A 113 6.94 -9.21 -4.45
N LEU A 114 7.31 -9.67 -3.25
CA LEU A 114 7.95 -8.82 -2.26
C LEU A 114 9.19 -8.16 -2.86
N PRO A 115 9.29 -6.82 -2.80
CA PRO A 115 10.41 -6.08 -3.35
C PRO A 115 11.65 -6.24 -2.44
N LEU A 116 12.83 -6.03 -3.03
CA LEU A 116 14.03 -5.72 -2.24
C LEU A 116 13.91 -4.32 -1.64
N ALA A 117 14.64 -4.03 -0.56
CA ALA A 117 14.56 -2.75 0.13
C ALA A 117 14.91 -1.57 -0.79
N GLU A 118 15.90 -1.72 -1.66
CA GLU A 118 16.35 -0.68 -2.58
C GLU A 118 15.25 -0.26 -3.56
N ARG A 119 14.35 -1.20 -3.91
CA ARG A 119 13.22 -0.93 -4.81
C ARG A 119 12.18 0.01 -4.20
N LEU A 120 12.15 0.17 -2.87
CA LEU A 120 11.29 1.16 -2.23
C LEU A 120 11.84 2.58 -2.41
N ARG A 121 13.18 2.73 -2.49
CA ARG A 121 13.85 4.03 -2.75
C ARG A 121 13.52 4.58 -4.14
N ASP A 122 13.08 3.74 -5.08
CA ASP A 122 12.60 4.16 -6.40
C ASP A 122 11.47 5.19 -6.30
N ILE A 123 10.74 5.28 -5.17
CA ILE A 123 9.70 6.31 -4.96
C ILE A 123 10.22 7.73 -5.20
N GLY A 124 11.47 8.01 -4.82
CA GLY A 124 12.08 9.33 -4.95
C GLY A 124 13.01 9.47 -6.14
N SER A 125 13.16 8.45 -6.99
CA SER A 125 14.13 8.44 -8.09
C SER A 125 13.53 7.90 -9.41
N GLY A 126 14.29 8.02 -10.50
CA GLY A 126 13.88 7.52 -11.82
C GLY A 126 12.55 8.13 -12.32
N MET A 127 11.67 7.27 -12.83
CA MET A 127 10.40 7.71 -13.45
C MET A 127 9.26 7.95 -12.46
N PHE A 128 9.34 7.40 -11.24
CA PHE A 128 8.25 7.43 -10.26
C PHE A 128 7.87 8.85 -9.82
N PRO A 129 8.79 9.77 -9.48
CA PRO A 129 8.44 11.16 -9.16
C PRO A 129 7.56 11.83 -10.21
N LYS A 130 7.85 11.59 -11.50
CA LYS A 130 7.09 12.17 -12.60
C LYS A 130 5.68 11.58 -12.69
N ILE A 131 5.53 10.28 -12.45
CA ILE A 131 4.25 9.56 -12.46
C ILE A 131 3.42 9.96 -11.24
N LEU A 132 4.00 9.87 -10.04
CA LEU A 132 3.36 10.22 -8.77
C LEU A 132 2.86 11.66 -8.80
N LYS A 133 3.63 12.60 -9.35
CA LYS A 133 3.17 13.98 -9.55
C LYS A 133 1.86 14.06 -10.35
N ARG A 134 1.72 13.30 -11.43
CA ARG A 134 0.48 13.26 -12.24
C ARG A 134 -0.66 12.58 -11.49
N GLN A 135 -0.36 11.48 -10.81
CA GLN A 135 -1.35 10.72 -10.05
C GLN A 135 -1.89 11.51 -8.85
N ILE A 136 -1.03 12.21 -8.09
CA ILE A 136 -1.43 13.07 -6.97
C ILE A 136 -2.36 14.17 -7.44
N ALA A 137 -2.05 14.82 -8.58
CA ALA A 137 -2.87 15.90 -9.13
C ALA A 137 -4.30 15.46 -9.49
N THR A 138 -4.54 14.15 -9.58
CA THR A 138 -5.85 13.57 -9.93
C THR A 138 -6.37 12.60 -8.88
N LEU A 139 -5.76 12.61 -7.68
CA LEU A 139 -6.16 11.75 -6.57
C LEU A 139 -7.50 12.21 -6.01
N GLN A 140 -8.47 11.32 -5.98
CA GLN A 140 -9.82 11.58 -5.50
C GLN A 140 -9.89 11.40 -3.98
N THR A 141 -9.30 12.34 -3.24
CA THR A 141 -9.17 12.28 -1.76
C THR A 141 -10.49 12.10 -1.04
N ASP A 142 -11.55 12.77 -1.47
CA ASP A 142 -12.90 12.62 -0.87
C ASP A 142 -13.46 11.22 -1.09
N GLY A 143 -13.21 10.63 -2.27
CA GLY A 143 -13.57 9.25 -2.57
C GLY A 143 -12.83 8.27 -1.66
N LEU A 144 -11.52 8.47 -1.45
CA LEU A 144 -10.73 7.62 -0.55
C LEU A 144 -11.18 7.74 0.91
N ARG A 145 -11.53 8.95 1.36
CA ARG A 145 -12.09 9.15 2.70
C ARG A 145 -13.41 8.40 2.87
N GLN A 146 -14.29 8.48 1.88
CA GLN A 146 -15.59 7.81 1.91
C GLN A 146 -15.47 6.28 1.84
N HIS A 147 -14.64 5.75 0.94
CA HIS A 147 -14.56 4.31 0.67
C HIS A 147 -13.60 3.56 1.60
N CYS A 148 -12.53 4.20 2.06
CA CYS A 148 -11.48 3.55 2.85
C CYS A 148 -11.42 4.06 4.30
N GLY A 149 -12.17 5.11 4.65
CA GLY A 149 -12.08 5.75 5.97
C GLY A 149 -10.75 6.46 6.23
N LEU A 150 -9.96 6.71 5.19
CA LEU A 150 -8.64 7.32 5.30
C LEU A 150 -8.72 8.81 4.98
N ASP A 151 -8.40 9.64 5.96
CA ASP A 151 -8.20 11.07 5.71
C ASP A 151 -6.82 11.29 5.09
N ILE A 152 -6.78 11.35 3.76
CA ILE A 152 -5.55 11.60 2.98
C ILE A 152 -5.16 13.07 2.99
N LEU A 153 -6.10 13.99 3.28
CA LEU A 153 -5.85 15.43 3.24
C LEU A 153 -4.80 15.85 4.29
N ARG A 154 -4.74 15.14 5.43
CA ARG A 154 -3.72 15.39 6.47
C ARG A 154 -2.29 15.11 6.02
N LEU A 155 -2.08 14.33 4.96
CA LEU A 155 -0.74 13.90 4.53
C LEU A 155 0.06 15.00 3.81
N ASN A 156 -0.52 16.18 3.58
CA ASN A 156 0.09 17.32 2.88
C ASN A 156 0.87 16.88 1.62
N LEU A 157 0.10 16.57 0.58
CA LEU A 157 0.61 16.12 -0.72
C LEU A 157 1.16 17.27 -1.58
N GLU A 158 1.24 18.50 -1.06
CA GLU A 158 1.78 19.64 -1.78
C GLU A 158 3.31 19.53 -1.98
N GLY A 159 3.77 20.06 -3.12
CA GLY A 159 5.18 20.10 -3.47
C GLY A 159 5.73 18.75 -3.97
N ARG A 160 6.63 18.14 -3.18
CA ARG A 160 7.34 16.90 -3.53
C ARG A 160 7.13 15.81 -2.46
N PRO A 161 5.91 15.27 -2.30
CA PRO A 161 5.63 14.25 -1.28
C PRO A 161 6.47 12.98 -1.43
N TRP A 162 6.83 12.58 -2.65
CA TRP A 162 7.76 11.47 -2.88
C TRP A 162 9.16 11.72 -2.29
N ALA A 163 9.64 12.97 -2.28
CA ALA A 163 10.91 13.31 -1.65
C ALA A 163 10.80 13.28 -0.13
N LYS A 164 9.65 13.67 0.44
CA LYS A 164 9.36 13.53 1.88
C LYS A 164 9.35 12.05 2.28
N ALA A 165 8.69 11.21 1.48
CA ALA A 165 8.61 9.77 1.71
C ALA A 165 9.98 9.10 1.57
N LEU A 166 10.77 9.45 0.55
CA LEU A 166 12.14 8.94 0.41
C LEU A 166 13.02 9.35 1.60
N LYS A 167 12.97 10.61 2.02
CA LYS A 167 13.72 11.07 3.19
C LYS A 167 13.34 10.29 4.45
N TYR A 168 12.05 10.06 4.69
CA TYR A 168 11.61 9.25 5.82
C TYR A 168 12.06 7.79 5.73
N LEU A 169 11.99 7.21 4.53
CA LEU A 169 12.49 5.86 4.27
C LEU A 169 13.98 5.76 4.60
N ASP A 170 14.80 6.68 4.09
CA ASP A 170 16.25 6.69 4.26
C ASP A 170 16.71 7.06 5.67
N ASP A 171 16.05 8.03 6.32
CA ASP A 171 16.49 8.57 7.61
C ASP A 171 15.93 7.80 8.81
N SER A 172 14.82 7.06 8.65
CA SER A 172 14.08 6.48 9.79
C SER A 172 13.72 5.02 9.62
N VAL A 173 13.37 4.57 8.41
CA VAL A 173 12.87 3.19 8.21
C VAL A 173 14.00 2.22 7.90
N LEU A 174 14.82 2.56 6.90
CA LEU A 174 15.89 1.69 6.43
C LEU A 174 17.02 1.49 7.43
N PRO A 175 17.46 2.50 8.22
CA PRO A 175 18.50 2.29 9.21
C PRO A 175 18.14 1.18 10.22
N GLU A 176 16.90 1.15 10.71
CA GLU A 176 16.44 0.10 11.63
C GLU A 176 16.32 -1.27 10.94
N PHE A 177 15.93 -1.31 9.66
CA PHE A 177 15.86 -2.55 8.88
C PHE A 177 17.25 -3.11 8.55
N GLU A 178 18.21 -2.24 8.23
CA GLU A 178 19.58 -2.59 7.85
C GLU A 178 20.43 -2.98 9.06
N ASP A 179 20.09 -2.52 10.27
CA ASP A 179 20.76 -2.85 11.54
C ASP A 179 20.22 -4.12 12.22
N LEU A 180 19.28 -4.83 11.59
CA LEU A 180 18.73 -6.07 12.16
C LEU A 180 19.82 -7.13 12.35
N SER A 181 19.80 -7.77 13.52
CA SER A 181 20.53 -9.02 13.72
C SER A 181 20.04 -10.10 12.75
N ILE A 182 20.83 -11.14 12.51
CA ILE A 182 20.41 -12.25 11.63
C ILE A 182 19.11 -12.90 12.14
N GLU A 183 18.96 -13.06 13.45
CA GLU A 183 17.76 -13.65 14.06
C GLU A 183 16.52 -12.75 13.85
N ASP A 184 16.67 -11.44 14.07
CA ASP A 184 15.59 -10.49 13.85
C ASP A 184 15.23 -10.34 12.37
N ALA A 185 16.24 -10.38 11.49
CA ALA A 185 16.05 -10.35 10.04
C ALA A 185 15.28 -11.59 9.54
N LEU A 186 15.56 -12.78 10.08
CA LEU A 186 14.80 -14.00 9.78
C LEU A 186 13.36 -13.87 10.26
N THR A 187 13.15 -13.41 11.50
CA THR A 187 11.82 -13.18 12.07
C THR A 187 11.03 -12.18 11.23
N PHE A 188 11.65 -11.05 10.89
CA PHE A 188 11.09 -10.02 10.02
C PHE A 188 10.69 -10.61 8.66
N ARG A 189 11.58 -11.38 8.03
CA ARG A 189 11.36 -11.96 6.69
C ARG A 189 10.18 -12.93 6.70
N LEU A 190 10.11 -13.82 7.69
CA LEU A 190 9.04 -14.81 7.83
C LEU A 190 7.70 -14.15 8.12
N LYS A 191 7.68 -13.16 9.02
CA LYS A 191 6.49 -12.35 9.31
C LYS A 191 5.98 -11.62 8.07
N THR A 192 6.88 -10.99 7.32
CA THR A 192 6.53 -10.31 6.06
C THR A 192 5.98 -11.28 5.03
N GLN A 193 6.58 -12.49 4.93
CA GLN A 193 6.10 -13.52 4.03
C GLN A 193 4.69 -14.00 4.41
N LEU A 194 4.42 -14.22 5.69
CA LEU A 194 3.10 -14.61 6.18
C LEU A 194 2.05 -13.55 5.81
N LEU A 195 2.31 -12.28 6.12
CA LEU A 195 1.41 -11.17 5.80
C LEU A 195 1.17 -11.05 4.28
N PHE A 196 2.23 -11.18 3.48
CA PHE A 196 2.13 -11.15 2.02
C PHE A 196 1.27 -12.31 1.49
N SER A 197 1.52 -13.54 1.96
CA SER A 197 0.75 -14.71 1.56
C SER A 197 -0.73 -14.61 1.97
N LEU A 198 -1.01 -14.09 3.16
CA LEU A 198 -2.38 -13.84 3.62
C LEU A 198 -3.10 -12.85 2.70
N LEU A 199 -2.45 -11.73 2.34
CA LEU A 199 -3.03 -10.77 1.40
C LEU A 199 -3.29 -11.42 0.04
N LEU A 200 -2.31 -12.12 -0.54
CA LEU A 200 -2.46 -12.75 -1.85
C LEU A 200 -3.55 -13.81 -1.91
N GLU A 201 -3.81 -14.50 -0.79
CA GLU A 201 -4.90 -15.48 -0.73
C GLU A 201 -6.27 -14.80 -0.61
N ALA A 202 -6.35 -13.67 0.11
CA ALA A 202 -7.58 -12.92 0.31
C ALA A 202 -7.97 -11.99 -0.86
N ASP A 203 -6.98 -11.50 -1.60
CA ASP A 203 -7.12 -10.58 -2.74
C ASP A 203 -7.06 -11.35 -4.08
N LYS A 204 -7.92 -12.37 -4.21
CA LYS A 204 -8.12 -13.17 -5.43
C LYS A 204 -9.45 -12.91 -6.10
#